data_AF-A0A0G3H5X6-F1
#
_entry.id   AF-A0A0G3H5X6-F1
#
_cell.length_a   1.000
_cell.length_b   1.000
_cell.length_c   1.000
_cell.angle_alpha   90.00
_cell.angle_beta   90.00
_cell.angle_gamma   90.00
#
_symmetry.space_group_name_H-M   'P 1'
#
loop_
_entity.id
_entity.type
_entity.pdbx_description
1 polymer ?
#
loop_
_entity_poly.entity_id
_entity_poly.type
_entity_poly.pdbx_seq_one_letter_code
_entity_poly.pdbx_strand_id
1 'polypeptide(L)'
;MTWTLALAATPTGIGAAKLGATGTPTSVGFFSDIDRAVRAAAQGESSKLPGHTVLITEVGIPSYELKWYLGELVIEKIPAREVQVRTDIEVLSTAYGSAVVLIDVDRDIMVPPPATGGEPIHFGRASEIVDADPAVRPILIGHPDTRGGVVDAFADLAPEVIDRQDLARLALLHPTTESIVTIPESTPEVEPTDTKDRNTRNLVLILVVAAAIILGVSFLF
;
A
#
# COMPACT_ATOMS: atom_id res chain seq x y z
N MET A 1 5.25 1.08 -23.96
CA MET A 1 6.11 1.03 -22.76
C MET A 1 5.20 0.74 -21.58
N THR A 2 5.65 -0.04 -20.60
CA THR A 2 4.93 -0.19 -19.34
C THR A 2 5.15 1.08 -18.50
N TRP A 3 4.16 1.48 -17.71
CA TRP A 3 4.23 2.63 -16.82
C TRP A 3 4.19 2.17 -15.37
N THR A 4 4.71 2.99 -14.45
CA THR A 4 4.74 2.70 -13.01
C THR A 4 3.80 3.65 -12.28
N LEU A 5 3.02 3.09 -11.36
CA LEU A 5 2.12 3.83 -10.48
C LEU A 5 2.74 3.94 -9.08
N ALA A 6 2.62 5.09 -8.43
CA ALA A 6 2.84 5.22 -7.00
C ALA A 6 1.62 5.82 -6.32
N LEU A 7 1.25 5.26 -5.17
CA LEU A 7 0.08 5.64 -4.38
C LEU A 7 0.51 5.85 -2.92
N ALA A 8 0.35 7.06 -2.40
CA ALA A 8 0.46 7.36 -0.97
C ALA A 8 -0.93 7.25 -0.33
N ALA A 9 -1.14 6.14 0.36
CA ALA A 9 -2.41 5.79 0.97
C ALA A 9 -2.54 6.36 2.39
N THR A 10 -3.71 6.93 2.68
CA THR A 10 -4.06 7.51 3.98
C THR A 10 -5.53 7.25 4.26
N PRO A 11 -5.98 7.34 5.54
CA PRO A 11 -7.40 7.24 5.86
C PRO A 11 -8.30 8.26 5.15
N THR A 12 -7.75 9.41 4.74
CA THR A 12 -8.50 10.51 4.12
C THR A 12 -8.47 10.48 2.58
N GLY A 13 -7.61 9.66 1.98
CA GLY A 13 -7.51 9.54 0.53
C GLY A 13 -6.14 9.06 0.04
N ILE A 14 -5.95 9.16 -1.28
CA ILE A 14 -4.84 8.57 -2.02
C ILE A 14 -4.13 9.66 -2.82
N GLY A 15 -2.90 9.97 -2.45
CA GLY A 15 -1.99 10.75 -3.29
C GLY A 15 -1.43 9.88 -4.40
N ALA A 16 -1.48 10.32 -5.64
CA ALA A 16 -1.04 9.52 -6.78
C ALA A 16 0.03 10.21 -7.61
N ALA A 17 1.00 9.43 -8.08
CA ALA A 17 1.99 9.84 -9.06
C ALA A 17 2.23 8.71 -10.06
N LYS A 18 2.80 9.06 -11.22
CA LYS A 18 3.14 8.07 -12.25
C LYS A 18 4.47 8.35 -12.93
N LEU A 19 5.10 7.29 -13.41
CA LEU A 19 6.22 7.31 -14.33
C LEU A 19 5.77 6.65 -15.64
N GLY A 20 5.39 7.48 -16.60
CA GLY A 20 4.84 7.05 -17.89
C GLY A 20 5.81 7.21 -19.06
N ALA A 21 5.27 7.30 -20.26
CA ALA A 21 6.04 7.39 -21.51
C ALA A 21 7.00 8.61 -21.60
N THR A 22 6.77 9.66 -20.81
CA THR A 22 7.66 10.83 -20.74
C THR A 22 9.00 10.54 -20.07
N GLY A 23 9.11 9.41 -19.35
CA GLY A 23 10.31 9.04 -18.58
C GLY A 23 10.57 9.91 -17.35
N THR A 24 9.66 10.82 -16.99
CA THR A 24 9.78 11.69 -15.81
C THR A 24 8.61 11.43 -14.86
N PRO A 25 8.86 11.17 -13.56
CA PRO A 25 7.79 11.05 -12.58
C PRO A 25 6.97 12.34 -12.44
N THR A 26 5.65 12.22 -12.51
CA THR A 26 4.71 13.35 -12.38
C THR A 26 3.64 13.06 -11.35
N SER A 27 3.35 14.04 -10.48
CA SER A 27 2.20 14.00 -9.58
C SER A 27 0.91 14.03 -10.41
N VAL A 28 -0.05 13.18 -10.05
CA VAL A 28 -1.36 13.07 -10.71
C VAL A 28 -2.41 13.84 -9.92
N GLY A 29 -2.41 13.70 -8.59
CA GLY A 29 -3.34 14.41 -7.69
C GLY A 29 -3.67 13.62 -6.43
N PHE A 30 -4.63 14.13 -5.65
CA PHE A 30 -5.17 13.48 -4.46
C PHE A 30 -6.62 13.06 -4.70
N PHE A 31 -6.97 11.83 -4.34
CA PHE A 31 -8.24 11.19 -4.68
C PHE A 31 -8.89 10.55 -3.46
N SER A 32 -10.22 10.40 -3.47
CA SER A 32 -10.95 9.74 -2.38
C SER A 32 -10.69 8.25 -2.26
N ASP A 33 -10.30 7.60 -3.36
CA ASP A 33 -10.20 6.14 -3.45
C ASP A 33 -9.17 5.69 -4.51
N ILE A 34 -8.76 4.43 -4.43
CA ILE A 34 -7.74 3.81 -5.30
C ILE A 34 -8.23 3.77 -6.75
N ASP A 35 -9.48 3.41 -6.98
CA ASP A 35 -10.09 3.33 -8.32
C ASP A 35 -9.94 4.65 -9.10
N ARG A 36 -10.32 5.78 -8.49
CA ARG A 36 -10.15 7.12 -9.10
C ARG A 36 -8.69 7.45 -9.35
N ALA A 37 -7.81 7.16 -8.39
CA ALA A 37 -6.38 7.41 -8.53
C ALA A 37 -5.79 6.63 -9.71
N VAL A 38 -6.10 5.33 -9.81
CA VAL A 38 -5.64 4.45 -10.90
C VAL A 38 -6.17 4.93 -12.25
N ARG A 39 -7.47 5.20 -12.35
CA ARG A 39 -8.07 5.70 -13.60
C ARG A 39 -7.48 7.03 -14.04
N ALA A 40 -7.23 7.96 -13.11
CA ALA A 40 -6.62 9.24 -13.42
C ALA A 40 -5.18 9.07 -13.88
N ALA A 41 -4.39 8.24 -13.21
CA ALA A 41 -3.00 7.98 -13.57
C ALA A 41 -2.86 7.30 -14.94
N ALA A 42 -3.76 6.38 -15.29
CA ALA A 42 -3.75 5.68 -16.57
C ALA A 42 -4.02 6.59 -17.79
N GLN A 43 -4.50 7.83 -17.59
CA GLN A 43 -4.77 8.75 -18.71
C GLN A 43 -3.50 9.05 -19.50
N GLY A 44 -3.56 8.84 -20.82
CA GLY A 44 -2.44 9.08 -21.73
C GLY A 44 -1.42 7.94 -21.82
N GLU A 45 -1.60 6.85 -21.08
CA GLU A 45 -0.72 5.68 -21.15
C GLU A 45 -1.18 4.65 -22.19
N SER A 46 -0.24 3.86 -22.70
CA SER A 46 -0.53 2.82 -23.70
C SER A 46 -1.28 1.59 -23.14
N SER A 47 -1.28 1.40 -21.82
CA SER A 47 -2.00 0.33 -21.12
C SER A 47 -2.83 0.90 -19.98
N LYS A 48 -4.00 0.32 -19.74
CA LYS A 48 -4.85 0.70 -18.59
C LYS A 48 -4.24 0.32 -17.24
N LEU A 49 -3.41 -0.72 -17.23
CA LEU A 49 -2.77 -1.22 -16.02
C LEU A 49 -1.29 -0.83 -16.00
N PRO A 50 -0.76 -0.43 -14.84
CA PRO A 50 0.67 -0.23 -14.66
C PRO A 50 1.40 -1.58 -14.73
N GLY A 51 2.67 -1.56 -15.10
CA GLY A 51 3.54 -2.75 -15.03
C GLY A 51 4.23 -2.94 -13.68
N HIS A 52 4.22 -1.91 -12.82
CA HIS A 52 4.72 -1.93 -11.45
C HIS A 52 3.95 -0.92 -10.61
N THR A 53 3.65 -1.24 -9.36
CA THR A 53 2.95 -0.33 -8.44
C THR A 53 3.72 -0.21 -7.14
N VAL A 54 3.89 1.02 -6.65
CA VAL A 54 4.43 1.30 -5.31
C VAL A 54 3.28 1.80 -4.43
N LEU A 55 2.92 1.03 -3.41
CA LEU A 55 1.98 1.43 -2.37
C LEU A 55 2.77 1.96 -1.17
N ILE A 56 2.57 3.23 -0.85
CA ILE A 56 3.22 3.91 0.25
C ILE A 56 2.19 4.02 1.36
N THR A 57 2.49 3.40 2.49
CA THR A 57 1.63 3.42 3.66
C THR A 57 2.30 4.19 4.78
N GLU A 58 1.54 4.53 5.80
CA GLU A 58 2.13 5.00 7.03
C GLU A 58 3.00 3.95 7.74
N VAL A 59 4.02 4.42 8.46
CA VAL A 59 4.69 3.62 9.49
C VAL A 59 3.66 3.15 10.53
N GLY A 60 3.69 1.85 10.83
CA GLY A 60 2.84 1.24 11.85
C GLY A 60 1.42 0.91 11.39
N ILE A 61 1.12 0.97 10.09
CA ILE A 61 -0.21 0.64 9.54
C ILE A 61 -0.72 -0.71 10.07
N PRO A 62 -1.98 -0.81 10.53
CA PRO A 62 -2.57 -2.07 10.92
C PRO A 62 -2.63 -3.07 9.75
N SER A 63 -2.34 -4.35 10.03
CA SER A 63 -2.37 -5.41 9.01
C SER A 63 -3.72 -5.53 8.29
N TYR A 64 -4.82 -5.16 8.95
CA TYR A 64 -6.15 -5.15 8.34
C TYR A 64 -6.28 -4.06 7.26
N GLU A 65 -5.81 -2.85 7.55
CA GLU A 65 -5.84 -1.73 6.60
C GLU A 65 -4.91 -1.95 5.42
N LEU A 66 -3.71 -2.49 5.67
CA LEU A 66 -2.81 -2.86 4.58
C LEU A 66 -3.47 -3.90 3.64
N LYS A 67 -4.13 -4.92 4.21
CA LYS A 67 -4.88 -5.91 3.42
C LYS A 67 -6.03 -5.27 2.65
N TRP A 68 -6.68 -4.26 3.22
CA TRP A 68 -7.72 -3.49 2.53
C TRP A 68 -7.14 -2.79 1.29
N TYR A 69 -6.05 -2.03 1.42
CA TYR A 69 -5.45 -1.32 0.29
C TYR A 69 -4.95 -2.27 -0.81
N LEU A 70 -4.34 -3.38 -0.42
CA LEU A 70 -3.93 -4.42 -1.36
C LEU A 70 -5.14 -5.09 -2.05
N GLY A 71 -6.24 -5.28 -1.33
CA GLY A 71 -7.50 -5.81 -1.87
C GLY A 71 -8.11 -4.89 -2.93
N GLU A 72 -8.14 -3.58 -2.67
CA GLU A 72 -8.62 -2.59 -3.64
C GLU A 72 -7.77 -2.55 -4.91
N LEU A 73 -6.44 -2.67 -4.78
CA LEU A 73 -5.55 -2.79 -5.94
C LEU A 73 -5.86 -4.04 -6.78
N VAL A 74 -6.15 -5.17 -6.13
CA VAL A 74 -6.56 -6.40 -6.81
C VAL A 74 -7.91 -6.24 -7.52
N ILE A 75 -8.86 -5.51 -6.94
CA ILE A 75 -10.14 -5.17 -7.59
C ILE A 75 -9.90 -4.34 -8.87
N GLU A 76 -8.93 -3.42 -8.83
CA GLU A 76 -8.44 -2.66 -9.99
C GLU A 76 -7.54 -3.47 -10.93
N LYS A 77 -7.48 -4.79 -10.75
CA LYS A 77 -6.72 -5.75 -11.56
C LYS A 77 -5.20 -5.55 -11.50
N ILE A 78 -4.70 -4.88 -10.46
CA ILE A 78 -3.28 -4.79 -10.15
C ILE A 78 -2.93 -5.97 -9.23
N PRO A 79 -2.16 -6.97 -9.70
CA PRO A 79 -1.82 -8.13 -8.87
C PRO A 79 -1.01 -7.70 -7.65
N ALA A 80 -1.36 -8.18 -6.46
CA ALA A 80 -0.66 -7.80 -5.23
C ALA A 80 0.86 -8.07 -5.29
N ARG A 81 1.29 -9.12 -6.02
CA ARG A 81 2.71 -9.45 -6.24
C ARG A 81 3.50 -8.41 -7.05
N GLU A 82 2.80 -7.55 -7.79
CA GLU A 82 3.37 -6.43 -8.56
C GLU A 82 3.31 -5.12 -7.76
N VAL A 83 2.90 -5.20 -6.49
CA VAL A 83 2.84 -4.08 -5.56
C VAL A 83 4.03 -4.17 -4.61
N GLN A 84 4.90 -3.17 -4.69
CA GLN A 84 5.92 -2.90 -3.70
C GLN A 84 5.32 -2.06 -2.58
N VAL A 85 5.45 -2.49 -1.33
CA VAL A 85 4.97 -1.74 -0.17
C VAL A 85 6.14 -1.04 0.51
N ARG A 86 6.05 0.28 0.65
CA ARG A 86 7.03 1.14 1.33
C ARG A 86 6.33 1.99 2.39
N THR A 87 7.06 2.48 3.39
CA THR A 87 6.51 3.48 4.32
C THR A 87 6.79 4.90 3.87
N ASP A 88 5.96 5.84 4.32
CA ASP A 88 6.20 7.28 4.20
C ASP A 88 7.62 7.66 4.67
N ILE A 89 8.05 7.21 5.85
CA ILE A 89 9.40 7.46 6.36
C ILE A 89 10.48 6.85 5.47
N GLU A 90 10.31 5.62 5.00
CA GLU A 90 11.30 4.97 4.14
C GLU A 90 11.49 5.78 2.84
N VAL A 91 10.39 6.21 2.21
CA VAL A 91 10.45 7.05 1.00
C VAL A 91 11.16 8.37 1.29
N LEU A 92 10.78 9.06 2.37
CA LEU A 92 11.35 10.36 2.72
C LEU A 92 12.83 10.25 3.07
N SER A 93 13.20 9.33 3.96
CA SER A 93 14.60 9.11 4.34
C SER A 93 15.48 8.71 3.16
N THR A 94 14.96 7.90 2.22
CA THR A 94 15.66 7.58 0.98
C THR A 94 15.83 8.81 0.08
N ALA A 95 14.78 9.63 -0.06
CA ALA A 95 14.80 10.82 -0.90
C ALA A 95 15.79 11.87 -0.41
N TYR A 96 15.85 12.10 0.90
CA TYR A 96 16.73 13.10 1.51
C TYR A 96 18.13 12.57 1.86
N GLY A 97 18.34 11.25 1.85
CA GLY A 97 19.59 10.63 2.26
C GLY A 97 19.94 10.85 3.74
N SER A 98 18.93 11.12 4.58
CA SER A 98 19.07 11.42 6.00
C SER A 98 17.87 10.90 6.79
N ALA A 99 18.01 10.82 8.10
CA ALA A 99 16.86 10.59 8.97
C ALA A 99 15.88 11.77 8.86
N VAL A 100 14.59 11.48 9.06
CA VAL A 100 13.52 12.49 9.03
C VAL A 100 12.68 12.37 10.29
N VAL A 101 12.23 13.51 10.81
CA VAL A 101 11.12 13.56 11.75
C VAL A 101 9.88 13.97 10.97
N LEU A 102 8.92 13.06 10.87
CA LEU A 102 7.70 13.27 10.11
C LEU A 102 6.63 13.83 11.04
N ILE A 103 5.99 14.92 10.65
CA ILE A 103 4.83 15.52 11.32
C ILE A 103 3.64 15.22 10.41
N ASP A 104 2.80 14.28 10.81
CA ASP A 104 1.62 13.85 10.06
C ASP A 104 0.35 14.49 10.62
N VAL A 105 -0.07 15.57 9.99
CA VAL A 105 -1.24 16.35 10.42
C VAL A 105 -2.54 15.61 10.16
N ASP A 106 -2.60 14.71 9.17
CA ASP A 106 -3.82 13.94 8.90
C ASP A 106 -4.12 12.96 10.03
N ARG A 107 -3.09 12.51 10.75
CA ARG A 107 -3.17 11.55 11.86
C ARG A 107 -2.95 12.15 13.23
N ASP A 108 -2.64 13.44 13.32
CA ASP A 108 -2.28 14.13 14.56
C ASP A 108 -1.14 13.44 15.32
N ILE A 109 -0.15 12.93 14.58
CA ILE A 109 1.06 12.30 15.14
C ILE A 109 2.35 12.87 14.54
N MET A 110 3.45 12.67 15.24
CA MET A 110 4.80 12.74 14.70
C MET A 110 5.49 11.37 14.78
N VAL A 111 6.37 11.09 13.83
CA VAL A 111 7.17 9.87 13.77
C VAL A 111 8.65 10.27 13.89
N PRO A 112 9.24 10.16 15.10
CA PRO A 112 10.65 10.48 15.31
C PRO A 112 11.54 9.33 14.81
N PRO A 113 12.80 9.59 14.42
CA PRO A 113 13.81 8.54 14.26
C PRO A 113 13.98 7.75 15.57
N PRO A 114 14.12 6.40 15.55
CA PRO A 114 14.32 5.51 14.42
C PRO A 114 13.03 4.99 13.74
N ALA A 115 11.94 5.77 13.75
CA ALA A 115 10.70 5.53 12.99
C ALA A 115 10.04 4.18 13.24
N THR A 116 9.99 3.78 14.51
CA THR A 116 9.35 2.53 14.95
C THR A 116 7.86 2.68 15.25
N GLY A 117 7.32 3.90 15.24
CA GLY A 117 5.92 4.19 15.54
C GLY A 117 5.67 5.69 15.70
N GLY A 118 4.40 6.05 15.84
CA GLY A 118 3.94 7.43 16.05
C GLY A 118 3.79 7.81 17.51
N GLU A 119 4.06 9.07 17.83
CA GLU A 119 3.71 9.74 19.08
C GLU A 119 2.89 11.01 18.79
N PRO A 120 2.10 11.55 19.74
CA PRO A 120 1.32 12.76 19.50
C PRO A 120 2.19 13.94 19.03
N ILE A 121 1.67 14.80 18.15
CA ILE A 121 2.39 15.98 17.67
C ILE A 121 2.80 16.87 18.86
N HIS A 122 4.10 17.13 18.97
CA HIS A 122 4.63 18.00 20.02
C HIS A 122 5.83 18.81 19.52
N PHE A 123 5.64 20.13 19.37
CA PHE A 123 6.68 21.03 18.83
C PHE A 123 8.00 20.93 19.59
N GLY A 124 7.97 21.02 20.93
CA GLY A 124 9.19 20.96 21.73
C GLY A 124 9.95 19.64 21.54
N ARG A 125 9.23 18.54 21.26
CA ARG A 125 9.82 17.23 21.06
C ARG A 125 10.49 17.14 19.68
N ALA A 126 9.84 17.67 18.65
CA ALA A 126 10.43 17.79 17.33
C ALA A 126 11.66 18.71 17.33
N SER A 127 11.61 19.83 18.06
CA SER A 127 12.76 20.73 18.25
C SER A 127 13.92 19.99 18.91
N GLU A 128 13.70 19.31 20.03
CA GLU A 128 14.73 18.52 20.70
C GLU A 128 15.41 17.51 19.76
N ILE A 129 14.66 16.88 18.86
CA ILE A 129 15.20 15.90 17.90
C ILE A 129 16.10 16.59 16.88
N VAL A 130 15.64 17.69 16.28
CA VAL A 130 16.39 18.44 15.26
C VAL A 130 17.61 19.14 15.89
N ASP A 131 17.48 19.65 17.10
CA ASP A 131 18.58 20.29 17.85
C ASP A 131 19.65 19.27 18.28
N ALA A 132 19.25 18.03 18.59
CA ALA A 132 20.18 16.96 18.95
C ALA A 132 20.96 16.42 17.74
N ASP A 133 20.33 16.40 16.56
CA ASP A 133 20.97 16.00 15.30
C ASP A 133 20.47 16.87 14.14
N PRO A 134 21.24 17.91 13.75
CA PRO A 134 20.89 18.80 12.64
C PRO A 134 20.83 18.11 11.27
N ALA A 135 21.29 16.86 11.15
CA ALA A 135 21.11 16.06 9.93
C ALA A 135 19.67 15.52 9.81
N VAL A 136 18.90 15.47 10.90
CA VAL A 136 17.49 15.09 10.88
C VAL A 136 16.68 16.21 10.25
N ARG A 137 15.90 15.88 9.23
CA ARG A 137 15.04 16.85 8.54
C ARG A 137 13.62 16.82 9.10
N PRO A 138 13.04 17.97 9.48
CA PRO A 138 11.62 18.07 9.79
C PRO A 138 10.81 18.11 8.50
N ILE A 139 9.91 17.13 8.35
CA ILE A 139 9.00 17.02 7.21
C ILE A 139 7.57 17.12 7.73
N LEU A 140 6.74 17.95 7.12
CA LEU A 140 5.32 18.06 7.43
C LEU A 140 4.48 17.55 6.26
N ILE A 141 3.58 16.62 6.55
CA ILE A 141 2.61 16.08 5.60
C ILE A 141 1.20 16.31 6.14
N GLY A 142 0.23 16.49 5.23
CA GLY A 142 -1.16 16.65 5.61
C GLY A 142 -1.97 17.35 4.54
N HIS A 143 -3.30 17.17 4.60
CA HIS A 143 -4.23 17.87 3.75
C HIS A 143 -4.08 19.41 3.91
N PRO A 144 -4.14 20.20 2.82
CA PRO A 144 -3.98 21.66 2.90
C PRO A 144 -4.93 22.34 3.89
N ASP A 145 -6.15 21.81 4.04
CA ASP A 145 -7.18 22.37 4.93
C ASP A 145 -6.87 22.16 6.43
N THR A 146 -6.12 21.11 6.78
CA THR A 146 -5.80 20.77 8.18
C THR A 146 -4.41 21.23 8.59
N ARG A 147 -3.48 21.39 7.63
CA ARG A 147 -2.08 21.72 7.94
C ARG A 147 -1.80 23.16 8.37
N GLY A 148 -2.67 24.11 8.05
CA GLY A 148 -2.38 25.55 8.21
C GLY A 148 -1.94 25.93 9.64
N GLY A 149 -2.70 25.51 10.65
CA GLY A 149 -2.37 25.81 12.05
C GLY A 149 -1.12 25.09 12.57
N VAL A 150 -0.79 23.92 12.01
CA VAL A 150 0.41 23.17 12.39
C VAL A 150 1.66 23.75 11.75
N VAL A 151 1.58 24.22 10.50
CA VAL A 151 2.70 24.90 9.83
C VAL A 151 3.18 26.10 10.64
N ASP A 152 2.24 26.93 11.13
CA ASP A 152 2.57 28.09 11.95
C ASP A 152 3.21 27.68 13.29
N ALA A 153 2.69 26.64 13.93
CA ALA A 153 3.22 26.13 15.20
C ALA A 153 4.65 25.55 15.08
N PHE A 154 5.04 25.11 13.88
CA PHE A 154 6.35 24.52 13.59
C PHE A 154 7.27 25.45 12.78
N ALA A 155 6.90 26.71 12.59
CA ALA A 155 7.61 27.65 11.72
C ALA A 155 9.10 27.79 12.05
N ASP A 156 9.48 27.75 13.33
CA ASP A 156 10.87 27.86 13.78
C ASP A 156 11.75 26.67 13.34
N LEU A 157 11.15 25.48 13.11
CA LEU A 157 11.85 24.32 12.57
C LEU A 157 11.94 24.35 11.04
N ALA A 158 11.25 25.30 10.38
CA ALA A 158 11.13 25.42 8.94
C ALA A 158 10.88 24.05 8.23
N PRO A 159 9.82 23.31 8.60
CA PRO A 159 9.57 21.99 8.05
C PRO A 159 9.33 22.06 6.54
N GLU A 160 9.86 21.09 5.80
CA GLU A 160 9.51 20.94 4.40
C GLU A 160 8.10 20.35 4.29
N VAL A 161 7.22 21.08 3.61
CA VAL A 161 5.82 20.67 3.45
C VAL A 161 5.67 19.84 2.19
N ILE A 162 5.19 18.61 2.34
CA ILE A 162 5.04 17.66 1.24
C ILE A 162 3.58 17.21 1.15
N ASP A 163 2.99 17.37 -0.03
CA ASP A 163 1.66 16.81 -0.31
C ASP A 163 1.74 15.30 -0.57
N ARG A 164 0.65 14.57 -0.34
CA ARG A 164 0.61 13.10 -0.51
C ARG A 164 0.95 12.65 -1.95
N GLN A 165 0.51 13.40 -2.97
CA GLN A 165 0.88 13.10 -4.36
C GLN A 165 2.37 13.33 -4.64
N ASP A 166 3.00 14.26 -3.93
CA ASP A 166 4.43 14.51 -4.06
C ASP A 166 5.26 13.48 -3.30
N LEU A 167 4.77 12.96 -2.17
CA LEU A 167 5.33 11.77 -1.53
C LEU A 167 5.29 10.57 -2.49
N ALA A 168 4.17 10.36 -3.19
CA ALA A 168 4.08 9.33 -4.22
C ALA A 168 5.09 9.56 -5.36
N ARG A 169 5.28 10.81 -5.78
CA ARG A 169 6.28 11.16 -6.80
C ARG A 169 7.71 10.91 -6.32
N LEU A 170 8.03 11.22 -5.06
CA LEU A 170 9.35 10.95 -4.46
C LEU A 170 9.69 9.46 -4.48
N ALA A 171 8.72 8.58 -4.23
CA ALA A 171 8.95 7.13 -4.31
C ALA A 171 9.37 6.66 -5.71
N LEU A 172 8.92 7.34 -6.76
CA LEU A 172 9.30 7.06 -8.16
C LEU A 172 10.64 7.68 -8.54
N LEU A 173 10.98 8.84 -7.96
CA LEU A 173 12.28 9.49 -8.16
C LEU A 173 13.42 8.75 -7.44
N HIS A 174 13.10 8.08 -6.33
CA HIS A 174 14.04 7.35 -5.49
C HIS A 174 13.60 5.87 -5.36
N PRO A 175 13.69 5.09 -6.45
CA PRO A 175 13.24 3.71 -6.46
C PRO A 175 14.15 2.83 -5.59
N THR A 176 13.54 1.88 -4.89
CA THR A 176 14.23 0.82 -4.13
C THR A 176 13.74 -0.53 -4.61
N THR A 177 14.50 -1.60 -4.36
CA THR A 177 14.07 -2.98 -4.63
C THR A 177 13.45 -3.66 -3.41
N GLU A 178 13.59 -3.05 -2.24
CA GLU A 178 13.10 -3.59 -0.99
C GLU A 178 11.60 -3.32 -0.83
N SER A 179 10.87 -4.31 -0.33
CA SER A 179 9.45 -4.20 0.00
C SER A 179 9.26 -4.68 1.43
N ILE A 180 8.51 -3.92 2.23
CA ILE A 180 8.20 -4.28 3.62
C ILE A 180 7.32 -5.53 3.67
N VAL A 181 6.56 -5.78 2.60
CA VAL A 181 5.80 -7.01 2.41
C VAL A 181 6.46 -7.87 1.35
N THR A 182 6.85 -9.08 1.73
CA THR A 182 7.16 -10.15 0.77
C THR A 182 5.92 -10.99 0.57
N ILE A 183 5.34 -10.93 -0.63
CA ILE A 183 4.27 -11.86 -1.02
C ILE A 183 4.97 -13.09 -1.61
N PRO A 184 4.78 -14.29 -1.04
CA PRO A 184 5.40 -15.49 -1.58
C PRO A 184 4.98 -15.68 -3.04
N GLU A 185 5.94 -16.06 -3.89
CA GLU A 185 5.61 -16.48 -5.25
C GLU A 185 4.55 -17.58 -5.17
N SER A 186 3.48 -17.43 -5.93
CA SER A 186 2.55 -18.53 -6.13
C SER A 186 3.37 -19.65 -6.75
N THR A 187 3.60 -20.74 -6.01
CA THR A 187 4.01 -22.02 -6.58
C THR A 187 3.16 -22.19 -7.83
N PRO A 188 3.75 -22.44 -9.02
CA PRO A 188 2.98 -22.59 -10.24
C PRO A 188 1.81 -23.51 -9.91
N GLU A 189 0.60 -23.01 -10.20
CA GLU A 189 -0.62 -23.78 -10.06
C GLU A 189 -0.32 -25.12 -10.73
N VAL A 190 -0.12 -26.16 -9.91
CA VAL A 190 -0.10 -27.52 -10.43
C VAL A 190 -1.46 -27.58 -11.07
N GLU A 191 -1.50 -27.57 -12.41
CA GLU A 191 -2.74 -27.84 -13.14
C GLU A 191 -3.40 -28.96 -12.37
N PRO A 192 -4.64 -28.80 -11.89
CA PRO A 192 -5.31 -29.91 -11.24
C PRO A 192 -5.29 -31.01 -12.27
N THR A 193 -4.39 -31.97 -12.09
CA THR A 193 -4.37 -33.20 -12.86
C THR A 193 -5.74 -33.72 -12.62
N ASP A 194 -6.52 -33.76 -13.70
CA ASP A 194 -7.96 -33.99 -13.74
C ASP A 194 -8.24 -35.35 -13.07
N THR A 195 -8.26 -35.35 -11.73
CA THR A 195 -8.48 -36.53 -10.91
C THR A 195 -9.95 -36.52 -10.55
N LYS A 196 -10.75 -36.54 -11.62
CA LYS A 196 -12.21 -36.69 -11.62
C LYS A 196 -12.68 -38.06 -11.13
N ASP A 197 -11.79 -38.86 -10.53
CA ASP A 197 -12.02 -40.27 -10.20
C ASP A 197 -12.16 -40.57 -8.70
N ARG A 198 -11.82 -39.65 -7.78
CA ARG A 198 -11.96 -39.96 -6.33
C ARG A 198 -13.34 -39.64 -5.75
N ASN A 199 -13.94 -38.50 -6.11
CA ASN A 199 -15.25 -38.12 -5.57
C ASN A 199 -16.40 -38.93 -6.18
N THR A 200 -16.33 -39.25 -7.47
CA THR A 200 -17.35 -40.05 -8.17
C THR A 200 -17.39 -41.47 -7.64
N ARG A 201 -16.23 -42.07 -7.34
CA ARG A 201 -16.13 -43.43 -6.81
C ARG A 201 -16.71 -43.56 -5.40
N ASN A 202 -16.51 -42.54 -4.55
CA ASN A 202 -17.09 -42.52 -3.21
C ASN A 202 -18.61 -42.29 -3.24
N LEU A 203 -19.12 -41.44 -4.14
CA LEU A 203 -20.56 -41.20 -4.28
C LEU A 203 -21.29 -42.44 -4.83
N VAL A 204 -20.70 -43.13 -5.81
CA VAL A 204 -21.23 -44.40 -6.35
C VAL A 204 -21.20 -45.49 -5.28
N LEU A 205 -20.12 -45.60 -4.50
CA LEU A 205 -20.05 -46.57 -3.40
C LEU A 205 -21.15 -46.33 -2.35
N ILE A 206 -21.38 -45.07 -1.95
CA ILE A 206 -22.44 -44.70 -1.01
C ILE A 206 -23.82 -45.07 -1.58
N LEU A 207 -24.07 -44.80 -2.86
CA LEU A 207 -25.33 -45.17 -3.52
C LEU A 207 -25.55 -46.68 -3.58
N VAL A 208 -24.50 -47.47 -3.88
CA VAL A 208 -24.58 -48.93 -3.92
C VAL A 208 -24.85 -49.51 -2.54
N VAL A 209 -24.17 -49.00 -1.49
CA VAL A 209 -24.41 -49.44 -0.11
C VAL A 209 -25.83 -49.07 0.35
N ALA A 210 -26.30 -47.86 0.05
CA ALA A 210 -27.66 -47.44 0.39
C ALA A 210 -28.72 -48.30 -0.32
N ALA A 211 -28.53 -48.62 -1.61
CA ALA A 211 -29.43 -49.48 -2.36
C ALA A 211 -29.44 -50.92 -1.82
N ALA A 212 -28.28 -51.47 -1.43
CA ALA A 212 -28.18 -52.80 -0.84
C ALA A 212 -28.89 -52.88 0.52
N ILE A 213 -28.80 -51.84 1.34
CA ILE A 213 -29.53 -51.75 2.62
C ILE A 213 -31.03 -51.69 2.37
N ILE A 214 -31.50 -50.85 1.44
CA ILE A 214 -32.92 -50.73 1.11
C ILE A 214 -33.47 -52.07 0.60
N LEU A 215 -32.76 -52.75 -0.30
CA LEU A 215 -33.15 -54.08 -0.80
C LEU A 215 -33.15 -55.13 0.31
N GLY A 216 -32.13 -55.14 1.17
CA GLY A 216 -32.05 -56.06 2.30
C GLY A 216 -33.19 -55.88 3.31
N VAL A 217 -33.56 -54.63 3.62
CA VAL A 217 -34.70 -54.31 4.49
C VAL A 217 -36.03 -54.67 3.81
N SER A 218 -36.15 -54.47 2.50
CA SER A 218 -37.38 -54.79 1.75
C SER A 218 -37.65 -56.29 1.61
N PHE A 219 -36.63 -57.14 1.75
CA PHE A 219 -36.76 -58.60 1.73
C PHE A 219 -36.91 -59.24 3.12
N LEU A 220 -36.77 -58.45 4.19
CA LEU A 220 -36.92 -58.88 5.59
C LEU A 220 -38.25 -58.44 6.22
N PHE A 221 -39.14 -57.80 5.45
CA PHE A 221 -40.52 -57.45 5.79
C PHE A 221 -41.53 -58.10 4.85
#